data_AF-A0A1M3BSE0-F1
#
_entry.id   AF-A0A1M3BSE0-F1
#
_cell.length_a   1.000
_cell.length_b   1.000
_cell.length_c   1.000
_cell.angle_alpha   90.00
_cell.angle_beta   90.00
_cell.angle_gamma   90.00
#
_symmetry.space_group_name_H-M   'P 1'
#
loop_
_entity.id
_entity.type
_entity.pdbx_description
1 polymer ?
#
loop_
_entity_poly.entity_id
_entity_poly.type
_entity_poly.pdbx_seq_one_letter_code
_entity_poly.pdbx_strand_id
1 'polypeptide(L)' 'MSIEEKIEAMRTIWANFAKKNGWYYEPFFVQVWFDPDGEVVDSVSFRGMKEDIIIEDYVEDEEDFDFLD' A
#
# COMPACT_ATOMS: atom_id res chain seq x y z
N MET A 1 5.19 -0.71 16.12
CA MET A 1 3.92 -1.24 15.62
C MET A 1 4.22 -2.56 14.94
N SER A 2 3.34 -3.56 15.07
CA SER A 2 3.47 -4.79 14.27
C SER A 2 3.18 -4.53 12.79
N ILE A 3 3.47 -5.50 11.92
CA ILE A 3 3.13 -5.43 10.50
C ILE A 3 1.62 -5.29 10.34
N GLU A 4 0.82 -6.04 11.11
CA GLU A 4 -0.64 -5.96 11.07
C GLU A 4 -1.14 -4.57 11.47
N GLU A 5 -0.58 -3.96 12.51
CA GLU A 5 -0.92 -2.59 12.91
C GLU A 5 -0.58 -1.57 11.80
N LYS A 6 0.52 -1.77 11.08
CA LYS A 6 0.92 -0.93 9.93
C LYS A 6 -0.05 -1.08 8.76
N ILE A 7 -0.47 -2.31 8.44
CA ILE A 7 -1.47 -2.59 7.39
C ILE A 7 -2.81 -1.92 7.72
N GLU A 8 -3.30 -2.07 8.95
CA GLU A 8 -4.56 -1.43 9.37
C GLU A 8 -4.49 0.10 9.34
N ALA A 9 -3.33 0.67 9.68
CA ALA A 9 -3.11 2.11 9.57
C ALA A 9 -3.21 2.58 8.11
N MET A 10 -2.55 1.89 7.17
CA MET A 10 -2.62 2.22 5.74
C MET A 10 -4.03 2.03 5.19
N ARG A 11 -4.72 0.95 5.58
CA ARG A 11 -6.11 0.71 5.20
C ARG A 11 -7.02 1.85 5.66
N THR A 12 -6.83 2.34 6.90
CA THR A 12 -7.59 3.45 7.45
C THR A 12 -7.34 4.76 6.68
N ILE A 13 -6.09 5.05 6.33
CA ILE A 13 -5.73 6.24 5.53
C ILE A 13 -6.42 6.20 4.17
N TRP A 14 -6.27 5.10 3.44
CA TRP A 14 -6.87 4.93 2.12
C TRP A 14 -8.39 4.88 2.16
N ALA A 15 -8.99 4.25 3.18
CA ALA A 15 -10.44 4.26 3.39
C ALA A 15 -10.97 5.70 3.57
N ASN A 16 -10.26 6.52 4.33
CA ASN A 16 -10.63 7.93 4.52
C ASN A 16 -10.51 8.73 3.22
N PHE A 17 -9.46 8.49 2.43
CA PHE A 17 -9.31 9.10 1.10
C PHE A 17 -10.43 8.65 0.15
N ALA A 18 -10.76 7.35 0.13
CA ALA A 18 -11.82 6.79 -0.69
C ALA A 18 -13.21 7.34 -0.34
N LYS A 19 -13.51 7.51 0.96
CA LYS A 19 -14.76 8.12 1.44
C LYS A 19 -14.90 9.55 0.96
N LYS A 20 -13.81 10.34 1.04
CA LYS A 20 -13.78 11.73 0.57
C LYS A 20 -13.97 11.86 -0.94
N ASN A 21 -13.53 10.85 -1.71
CA ASN A 21 -13.55 10.87 -3.17
C ASN A 21 -14.67 9.99 -3.78
N GLY A 22 -15.60 9.47 -2.97
CA GLY A 22 -16.79 8.77 -3.45
C GLY A 22 -16.57 7.38 -4.07
N TRP A 23 -15.45 6.72 -3.76
CA TRP A 23 -15.15 5.37 -4.28
C TRP A 23 -14.98 4.30 -3.20
N TYR A 24 -15.19 4.63 -1.92
CA TYR A 24 -15.17 3.65 -0.82
C TYR A 24 -16.25 2.56 -0.98
N TYR A 25 -15.86 1.30 -0.76
CA TYR A 25 -16.75 0.13 -0.71
C TYR A 25 -16.18 -0.90 0.27
N GLU A 26 -17.03 -1.83 0.72
CA GLU A 26 -16.63 -2.92 1.61
C GLU A 26 -16.73 -4.29 0.91
N PRO A 27 -15.81 -5.22 1.20
CA PRO A 27 -14.57 -5.04 1.98
C PRO A 27 -13.58 -4.06 1.30
N PHE A 28 -12.78 -3.36 2.11
CA PHE A 28 -11.81 -2.36 1.64
C PHE A 28 -10.39 -2.89 1.78
N PHE A 29 -9.64 -2.88 0.68
CA PHE A 29 -8.32 -3.50 0.61
C PHE A 29 -7.22 -2.49 0.32
N VAL A 30 -5.99 -2.84 0.70
CA VAL A 30 -4.79 -2.03 0.52
C VAL A 30 -3.65 -2.90 0.03
N GLN A 31 -2.78 -2.30 -0.79
CA GLN A 31 -1.48 -2.84 -1.12
C GLN A 31 -0.43 -2.07 -0.33
N VAL A 32 0.49 -2.77 0.33
CA VAL A 32 1.54 -2.17 1.17
C VAL A 32 2.88 -2.80 0.82
N TRP A 33 3.90 -1.96 0.63
CA TRP A 33 5.29 -2.36 0.47
C TRP A 33 6.03 -2.12 1.77
N PHE A 34 6.74 -3.13 2.24
CA PHE A 34 7.60 -3.09 3.42
C PHE A 34 9.06 -3.27 3.02
N ASP A 35 9.95 -2.51 3.63
CA ASP A 35 11.40 -2.74 3.53
C ASP A 35 11.82 -3.95 4.40
N PRO A 36 13.08 -4.40 4.30
CA PRO A 36 13.59 -5.52 5.12
C PRO A 36 13.59 -5.28 6.63
N ASP A 37 13.49 -4.02 7.07
CA ASP A 37 13.34 -3.66 8.50
C ASP A 37 11.87 -3.68 8.94
N GLY A 38 10.95 -3.96 8.02
CA GLY A 38 9.51 -4.04 8.24
C GLY A 38 8.83 -2.67 8.30
N GLU A 39 9.48 -1.60 7.81
CA GLU A 39 8.90 -0.27 7.68
C GLU A 39 8.16 -0.09 6.35
N VAL A 40 7.08 0.69 6.37
CA VAL A 40 6.26 0.93 5.17
C VAL A 40 7.02 1.85 4.22
N VAL A 41 7.33 1.36 3.02
CA VAL A 41 7.93 2.14 1.94
C VAL A 41 6.84 2.92 1.21
N ASP A 42 5.76 2.24 0.83
CA ASP A 42 4.61 2.86 0.16
C ASP A 42 3.32 2.05 0.39
N SER A 43 2.17 2.63 0.03
CA SER A 43 0.89 1.94 0.00
C SER A 43 -0.06 2.53 -1.04
N VAL A 44 -0.92 1.69 -1.61
CA VAL A 44 -1.96 2.13 -2.55
C VAL A 44 -3.28 1.41 -2.30
N SER A 45 -4.38 2.05 -2.68
CA SER A 45 -5.69 1.41 -2.77
C SER A 45 -6.48 1.98 -3.94
N PHE A 46 -7.30 1.13 -4.59
CA PHE A 46 -8.18 1.55 -5.67
C PHE A 46 -9.50 0.77 -5.67
N ARG A 47 -10.49 1.32 -6.39
CA ARG A 47 -11.79 0.67 -6.57
C ARG A 47 -11.69 -0.55 -7.47
N GLY A 48 -11.74 -1.76 -6.90
CA GLY A 48 -11.71 -3.02 -7.63
C GLY A 48 -10.76 -4.07 -7.07
N MET A 49 -9.97 -3.72 -6.04
CA MET A 49 -9.19 -4.70 -5.28
C MET A 49 -10.09 -5.77 -4.66
N LYS A 50 -9.54 -6.98 -4.52
CA LYS A 50 -10.26 -8.17 -4.03
C LYS A 50 -9.66 -8.80 -2.77
N GLU A 51 -8.45 -8.38 -2.43
CA GLU A 51 -7.68 -8.82 -1.27
C GLU A 51 -6.60 -7.76 -0.96
N ASP A 52 -6.05 -7.82 0.24
CA ASP A 52 -4.85 -7.05 0.56
C ASP A 52 -3.65 -7.67 -0.16
N ILE A 53 -2.73 -6.83 -0.62
CA ILE A 53 -1.50 -7.26 -1.27
C ILE A 53 -0.33 -6.78 -0.43
N ILE A 54 0.41 -7.71 0.15
CA ILE A 54 1.55 -7.40 1.02
C ILE A 54 2.84 -7.77 0.31
N ILE A 55 3.72 -6.78 0.13
CA ILE A 55 5.03 -6.96 -0.50
C ILE A 55 6.07 -6.71 0.59
N GLU A 56 6.77 -7.77 0.96
CA GLU A 56 7.85 -7.77 1.96
C GLU A 56 9.21 -7.67 1.27
N ASP A 57 10.24 -7.25 2.00
CA ASP A 57 11.62 -7.12 1.53
C ASP A 57 11.74 -6.28 0.25
N TYR A 58 10.90 -5.24 0.10
CA TYR A 58 10.99 -4.31 -1.02
C TYR A 58 12.29 -3.50 -0.91
N VAL A 59 13.13 -3.63 -1.94
CA VAL A 59 14.33 -2.82 -2.14
C VAL A 59 14.10 -2.06 -3.44
N GLU A 60 14.13 -0.72 -3.35
CA GLU A 60 14.06 0.12 -4.54
C GLU A 60 15.41 0.00 -5.27
N ASP A 61 15.42 -0.74 -6.38
CA ASP A 61 16.62 -0.87 -7.20
C ASP A 61 16.85 0.49 -7.92
N GLU A 62 17.91 1.21 -7.52
CA GLU A 62 18.27 2.53 -8.08
C GLU A 62 18.58 2.49 -9.61
N GLU A 63 18.69 1.30 -10.22
CA GLU A 63 19.09 1.12 -11.63
C GLU A 63 17.93 1.19 -12.66
N ASP A 64 16.66 1.27 -12.24
CA ASP A 64 15.52 1.28 -13.17
C ASP A 64 15.22 2.67 -13.82
N PHE A 65 15.96 3.72 -13.47
CA PHE A 65 15.71 5.09 -13.97
C PHE A 65 16.45 5.45 -15.29
N ASP A 66 17.34 4.58 -15.79
CA ASP A 66 18.21 4.88 -16.95
C ASP A 66 17.65 4.46 -18.33
N PHE A 67 16.38 4.01 -18.43
CA PHE A 67 15.78 3.55 -19.70
C PHE A 67 14.90 4.59 -20.44
N LEU A 68 15.03 5.87 -20.12
CA LEU A 68 14.37 6.96 -20.86
C LEU A 68 15.40 7.90 -21.48
N ASP A 69 16.13 7.40 -22.49
CA ASP A 69 16.89 8.21 -23.47
C ASP A 69 16.53 7.80 -24.91
#